data_AF-A0A9D6DYY5-F1
#
_entry.id   AF-A0A9D6DYY5-F1
#
_cell.length_a   1.000
_cell.length_b   1.000
_cell.length_c   1.000
_cell.angle_alpha   90.00
_cell.angle_beta   90.00
_cell.angle_gamma   90.00
#
_symmetry.space_group_name_H-M   'P 1'
#
loop_
_entity.id
_entity.type
_entity.pdbx_description
1 polymer ?
#
loop_
_entity_poly.entity_id
_entity_poly.type
_entity_poly.pdbx_seq_one_letter_code
_entity_poly.pdbx_strand_id
1 'polypeptide(L)'
;MESVDSILGTRGDHLSGKRIVHCITGSVAAMHAPGLARELIRYGASVKVVMTPSALRFVGADLMHWASGNPVVTELTGASEHISLAGLVPPDRRSSAIVVAPVTANTVSKIASGIDDTSVTTVVSVAIGSGIPIFLAPGMHEPMYRHPILREHLERLKALGVTILSPLMIEGKAKMAGVEAILRSVVRGVQSGEWMEKRVLVTSGPTFEPLDSVRMLTNPSSGKMGSSLAREADLRGADVTLVSGPGSHCEVVGIRTIKVRTTRDMYQAVEAELSRVRYDFLFAAAAPADFTPDVPKNGKYDSRSAVSIALRPLPKIIDMVKEISPATFLVAFKAEHGLSEPELRSRASERLSECDGDLIVANDVADSGKGFGADVNEVWVLDRKGQAVHLPAAKKEALSRRILDIALERSRSLSAIQR
;
A
#
# COMPACT_ATOMS: atom_id res chain seq x y z
N MET A 1 -8.15 27.48 -2.20
CA MET A 1 -8.62 26.07 -2.21
C MET A 1 -7.97 25.39 -3.41
N GLU A 2 -7.32 24.24 -3.22
CA GLU A 2 -6.72 23.44 -4.31
C GLU A 2 -7.81 22.94 -5.27
N SER A 3 -7.67 23.22 -6.57
CA SER A 3 -8.55 22.67 -7.62
C SER A 3 -8.34 21.15 -7.76
N VAL A 4 -9.33 20.46 -8.32
CA VAL A 4 -9.21 19.02 -8.65
C VAL A 4 -8.01 18.76 -9.57
N ASP A 5 -7.80 19.61 -10.57
CA ASP A 5 -6.68 19.47 -11.51
C ASP A 5 -5.32 19.58 -10.80
N SER A 6 -5.21 20.43 -9.77
CA SER A 6 -3.95 20.59 -9.02
C SER A 6 -3.56 19.38 -8.18
N ILE A 7 -4.52 18.50 -7.85
CA ILE A 7 -4.27 17.31 -7.02
C ILE A 7 -4.30 16.00 -7.80
N LEU A 8 -4.77 16.02 -9.05
CA LEU A 8 -4.92 14.83 -9.88
C LEU A 8 -3.57 14.09 -10.01
N GLY A 9 -3.57 12.81 -9.63
CA GLY A 9 -2.38 11.96 -9.76
C GLY A 9 -1.19 12.30 -8.84
N THR A 10 -1.35 13.24 -7.90
CA THR A 10 -0.22 13.71 -7.05
C THR A 10 0.32 12.67 -6.06
N ARG A 11 -0.44 11.62 -5.75
CA ARG A 11 -0.02 10.52 -4.86
C ARG A 11 0.25 9.21 -5.63
N GLY A 12 -0.31 9.05 -6.81
CA GLY A 12 -0.08 7.91 -7.69
C GLY A 12 -0.97 7.99 -8.93
N ASP A 13 -0.78 7.08 -9.88
CA ASP A 13 -1.50 6.98 -11.14
C ASP A 13 -2.28 5.67 -11.28
N HIS A 14 -2.43 4.92 -10.19
CA HIS A 14 -3.11 3.62 -10.16
C HIS A 14 -4.57 3.64 -10.63
N LEU A 15 -5.22 4.80 -10.56
CA LEU A 15 -6.58 5.04 -11.02
C LEU A 15 -6.62 5.95 -12.25
N SER A 16 -5.48 6.21 -12.91
CA SER A 16 -5.43 7.00 -14.12
C SER A 16 -6.35 6.42 -15.20
N GLY A 17 -7.18 7.28 -15.79
CA GLY A 17 -8.21 6.88 -16.77
C GLY A 17 -9.39 6.09 -16.17
N LYS A 18 -9.43 5.86 -14.85
CA LYS A 18 -10.54 5.16 -14.19
C LYS A 18 -11.61 6.15 -13.75
N ARG A 19 -12.87 5.79 -13.98
CA ARG A 19 -14.03 6.52 -13.49
C ARG A 19 -14.62 5.81 -12.29
N ILE A 20 -14.70 6.48 -11.15
CA ILE A 20 -15.20 5.92 -9.90
C ILE A 20 -16.49 6.65 -9.50
N VAL A 21 -17.56 5.89 -9.27
CA VAL A 21 -18.81 6.45 -8.74
C VAL A 21 -18.78 6.31 -7.22
N HIS A 22 -18.75 7.44 -6.52
CA HIS A 22 -18.81 7.50 -5.07
C HIS A 22 -20.24 7.76 -4.61
N CYS A 23 -20.90 6.71 -4.14
CA CYS A 23 -22.23 6.73 -3.58
C CYS A 23 -22.20 7.02 -2.07
N ILE A 24 -23.01 7.96 -1.60
CA ILE A 24 -23.04 8.41 -0.20
C ILE A 24 -24.43 8.21 0.39
N THR A 25 -24.49 7.56 1.55
CA THR A 25 -25.75 7.30 2.30
C THR A 25 -25.80 8.09 3.61
N GLY A 26 -27.00 8.20 4.19
CA GLY A 26 -27.26 9.00 5.40
C GLY A 26 -26.67 8.43 6.68
N SER A 27 -25.37 8.62 6.91
CA SER A 27 -24.62 8.24 8.11
C SER A 27 -23.72 9.37 8.57
N VAL A 28 -23.43 9.47 9.86
CA VAL A 28 -22.46 10.44 10.42
C VAL A 28 -21.09 10.30 9.74
N ALA A 29 -20.71 9.09 9.33
CA ALA A 29 -19.48 8.83 8.60
C ALA A 29 -19.41 9.52 7.22
N ALA A 30 -20.52 10.08 6.71
CA ALA A 30 -20.54 10.84 5.47
C ALA A 30 -19.60 12.05 5.52
N MET A 31 -19.28 12.58 6.71
CA MET A 31 -18.27 13.63 6.89
C MET A 31 -16.88 13.28 6.31
N HIS A 32 -16.57 11.99 6.14
CA HIS A 32 -15.31 11.52 5.53
C HIS A 32 -15.38 11.43 4.00
N ALA A 33 -16.55 11.56 3.39
CA ALA A 33 -16.76 11.40 1.96
C ALA A 33 -15.96 12.39 1.09
N PRO A 34 -15.87 13.70 1.43
CA PRO A 34 -15.02 14.63 0.68
C PRO A 34 -13.54 14.20 0.67
N GLY A 35 -13.06 13.69 1.79
CA GLY A 35 -11.69 13.17 1.91
C GLY A 35 -11.44 11.97 1.00
N LEU A 36 -12.37 11.02 0.96
CA LEU A 36 -12.29 9.86 0.07
C LEU A 36 -12.29 10.27 -1.41
N ALA A 37 -13.17 11.18 -1.81
CA ALA A 37 -13.21 11.69 -3.20
C ALA A 37 -11.87 12.33 -3.61
N ARG A 38 -11.29 13.18 -2.74
CA ARG A 38 -9.98 13.80 -3.01
C ARG A 38 -8.86 12.77 -3.07
N GLU A 39 -8.85 11.76 -2.21
CA GLU A 39 -7.83 10.71 -2.26
C GLU A 39 -7.93 9.87 -3.53
N LEU A 40 -9.13 9.49 -3.99
CA LEU A 40 -9.30 8.81 -5.29
C LEU A 40 -8.73 9.64 -6.45
N ILE A 41 -8.98 10.96 -6.46
CA ILE A 41 -8.44 11.89 -7.45
C ILE A 41 -6.91 11.98 -7.35
N ARG A 42 -6.34 12.04 -6.14
CA ARG A 42 -4.87 12.04 -5.94
C ARG A 42 -4.19 10.78 -6.49
N TYR A 43 -4.95 9.70 -6.69
CA TYR A 43 -4.49 8.47 -7.35
C TYR A 43 -4.86 8.38 -8.84
N GLY A 44 -5.42 9.44 -9.42
CA GLY A 44 -5.69 9.59 -10.86
C GLY A 44 -7.14 9.36 -11.30
N ALA A 45 -8.06 9.09 -10.38
CA ALA A 45 -9.45 8.81 -10.73
C ALA A 45 -10.24 10.06 -11.14
N SER A 46 -11.18 9.88 -12.08
CA SER A 46 -12.32 10.79 -12.23
C SER A 46 -13.44 10.33 -11.31
N VAL A 47 -13.91 11.20 -10.40
CA VAL A 47 -14.90 10.84 -9.38
C VAL A 47 -16.26 11.47 -9.70
N LYS A 48 -17.30 10.65 -9.79
CA LYS A 48 -18.71 11.09 -9.88
C LYS A 48 -19.43 10.77 -8.58
N VAL A 49 -20.18 11.71 -8.03
CA VAL A 49 -20.83 11.52 -6.72
C VAL A 49 -22.33 11.30 -6.90
N VAL A 50 -22.87 10.31 -6.19
CA VAL A 50 -24.30 10.03 -6.10
C VAL A 50 -24.70 10.03 -4.62
N MET A 51 -25.75 10.75 -4.25
CA MET A 51 -26.15 10.91 -2.85
C MET A 51 -27.61 10.51 -2.66
N THR A 52 -27.88 9.75 -1.60
CA THR A 52 -29.26 9.57 -1.12
C THR A 52 -29.80 10.89 -0.55
N PRO A 53 -31.13 11.12 -0.53
CA PRO A 53 -31.72 12.28 0.14
C PRO A 53 -31.32 12.40 1.63
N SER A 54 -31.11 11.27 2.31
CA SER A 54 -30.67 11.27 3.71
C SER A 54 -29.20 11.66 3.90
N ALA A 55 -28.34 11.49 2.88
CA ALA A 55 -26.94 11.92 2.95
C ALA A 55 -26.81 13.45 2.95
N LEU A 56 -27.71 14.15 2.25
CA LEU A 56 -27.73 15.61 2.17
C LEU A 56 -27.91 16.30 3.53
N ARG A 57 -28.45 15.59 4.53
CA ARG A 57 -28.55 16.09 5.92
C ARG A 57 -27.23 16.09 6.69
N PHE A 58 -26.22 15.36 6.22
CA PHE A 58 -24.91 15.24 6.87
C PHE A 58 -23.81 15.95 6.09
N VAL A 59 -23.85 15.88 4.75
CA VAL A 59 -22.89 16.53 3.86
C VAL A 59 -23.65 17.12 2.67
N GLY A 60 -23.42 18.39 2.37
CA GLY A 60 -24.09 19.10 1.27
C GLY A 60 -23.53 18.73 -0.11
N ALA A 61 -24.39 18.84 -1.12
CA ALA A 61 -24.01 18.59 -2.51
C ALA A 61 -22.90 19.54 -3.01
N ASP A 62 -22.91 20.81 -2.60
CA ASP A 62 -21.87 21.78 -3.00
C ASP A 62 -20.48 21.40 -2.51
N LEU A 63 -20.37 20.87 -1.28
CA LEU A 63 -19.10 20.38 -0.76
C LEU A 63 -18.60 19.19 -1.58
N MET A 64 -19.50 18.29 -1.97
CA MET A 64 -19.14 17.14 -2.80
C MET A 64 -18.83 17.52 -4.25
N HIS A 65 -19.48 18.56 -4.79
CA HIS A 65 -19.14 19.14 -6.08
C HIS A 65 -17.70 19.68 -6.02
N TRP A 66 -17.38 20.49 -5.00
CA TRP A 66 -16.02 20.98 -4.79
C TRP A 66 -15.00 19.85 -4.62
N ALA A 67 -15.34 18.81 -3.85
CA ALA A 67 -14.42 17.72 -3.54
C ALA A 67 -14.14 16.83 -4.77
N SER A 68 -15.14 16.61 -5.62
CA SER A 68 -15.06 15.73 -6.79
C SER A 68 -14.76 16.45 -8.10
N GLY A 69 -14.97 17.77 -8.17
CA GLY A 69 -14.89 18.58 -9.39
C GLY A 69 -15.99 18.28 -10.40
N ASN A 70 -17.04 17.56 -10.00
CA ASN A 70 -18.09 17.08 -10.88
C ASN A 70 -19.48 17.36 -10.29
N PRO A 71 -20.51 17.55 -11.14
CA PRO A 71 -21.90 17.63 -10.68
C PRO A 71 -22.29 16.40 -9.86
N VAL A 72 -23.07 16.64 -8.80
CA VAL A 72 -23.52 15.61 -7.86
C VAL A 72 -24.93 15.18 -8.22
N VAL A 73 -25.15 13.87 -8.32
CA VAL A 73 -26.48 13.29 -8.58
C VAL A 73 -27.20 13.07 -7.24
N THR A 74 -28.22 13.86 -6.98
CA THR A 74 -29.06 13.75 -5.77
C THR A 74 -30.40 13.05 -6.05
N GLU A 75 -30.85 13.11 -7.29
CA GLU A 75 -32.08 12.50 -7.78
C GLU A 75 -31.86 11.97 -9.20
N LEU A 76 -32.73 11.07 -9.65
CA LEU A 76 -32.71 10.55 -11.02
C LEU A 76 -33.70 11.34 -11.85
N THR A 77 -33.29 11.73 -13.06
CA THR A 77 -34.11 12.54 -13.97
C THR A 77 -34.26 11.84 -15.32
N GLY A 78 -34.90 12.53 -16.28
CA GLY A 78 -34.93 12.08 -17.68
C GLY A 78 -33.55 11.91 -18.32
N ALA A 79 -32.49 12.44 -17.71
CA ALA A 79 -31.11 12.22 -18.14
C ALA A 79 -30.57 10.80 -17.85
N SER A 80 -31.33 9.96 -17.16
CA SER A 80 -31.02 8.53 -16.93
C SER A 80 -29.61 8.32 -16.33
N GLU A 81 -29.31 9.03 -15.25
CA GLU A 81 -28.00 9.07 -14.59
C GLU A 81 -27.52 7.67 -14.18
N HIS A 82 -28.44 6.81 -13.72
CA HIS A 82 -28.15 5.43 -13.35
C HIS A 82 -27.64 4.59 -14.55
N ILE A 83 -28.15 4.83 -15.75
CA ILE A 83 -27.67 4.18 -16.97
C ILE A 83 -26.34 4.79 -17.43
N SER A 84 -26.20 6.11 -17.42
CA SER A 84 -24.95 6.76 -17.87
C SER A 84 -23.77 6.46 -16.94
N LEU A 85 -24.02 6.27 -15.64
CA LEU A 85 -22.99 5.95 -14.66
C LEU A 85 -22.69 4.46 -14.57
N ALA A 86 -23.69 3.58 -14.65
CA ALA A 86 -23.53 2.16 -14.33
C ALA A 86 -24.07 1.18 -15.39
N GLY A 87 -24.73 1.67 -16.44
CA GLY A 87 -25.34 0.84 -17.48
C GLY A 87 -24.33 0.26 -18.49
N LEU A 88 -24.87 -0.44 -19.50
CA LEU A 88 -24.13 -0.96 -20.63
C LEU A 88 -23.80 0.18 -21.61
N VAL A 89 -22.81 0.98 -21.24
CA VAL A 89 -22.28 2.09 -22.05
C VAL A 89 -20.94 1.71 -22.69
N PRO A 90 -20.49 2.42 -23.74
CA PRO A 90 -19.17 2.22 -24.32
C PRO A 90 -18.04 2.23 -23.26
N PRO A 91 -16.97 1.43 -23.44
CA PRO A 91 -15.93 1.24 -22.41
C PRO A 91 -15.28 2.53 -21.88
N ASP A 92 -15.11 3.54 -22.73
CA ASP A 92 -14.58 4.88 -22.39
C ASP A 92 -15.50 5.69 -21.47
N ARG A 93 -16.79 5.35 -21.45
CA ARG A 93 -17.82 5.98 -20.60
C ARG A 93 -18.20 5.13 -19.40
N ARG A 94 -17.78 3.88 -19.35
CA ARG A 94 -18.15 2.95 -18.29
C ARG A 94 -17.40 3.28 -17.00
N SER A 95 -18.11 3.23 -15.88
CA SER A 95 -17.47 3.34 -14.57
C SER A 95 -16.65 2.10 -14.26
N SER A 96 -15.43 2.30 -13.77
CA SER A 96 -14.51 1.24 -13.40
C SER A 96 -14.88 0.60 -12.07
N ALA A 97 -15.52 1.35 -11.16
CA ALA A 97 -16.06 0.83 -9.91
C ALA A 97 -17.16 1.73 -9.34
N ILE A 98 -18.00 1.13 -8.49
CA ILE A 98 -18.93 1.82 -7.60
C ILE A 98 -18.46 1.66 -6.16
N VAL A 99 -18.39 2.76 -5.41
CA VAL A 99 -17.98 2.78 -4.00
C VAL A 99 -19.10 3.39 -3.19
N VAL A 100 -19.75 2.61 -2.33
CA VAL A 100 -20.77 3.10 -1.40
C VAL A 100 -20.15 3.30 -0.03
N ALA A 101 -19.78 4.53 0.29
CA ALA A 101 -19.01 4.87 1.48
C ALA A 101 -19.41 6.24 2.06
N PRO A 102 -20.10 6.28 3.21
CA PRO A 102 -20.61 5.13 3.97
C PRO A 102 -21.82 4.47 3.31
N VAL A 103 -22.03 3.18 3.63
CA VAL A 103 -23.32 2.49 3.44
C VAL A 103 -24.00 2.23 4.79
N THR A 104 -25.28 2.59 4.90
CA THR A 104 -26.11 2.30 6.09
C THR A 104 -26.71 0.90 6.02
N ALA A 105 -27.13 0.33 7.16
CA ALA A 105 -27.87 -0.94 7.19
C ALA A 105 -29.13 -0.90 6.31
N ASN A 106 -29.85 0.23 6.30
CA ASN A 106 -31.02 0.43 5.45
C ASN A 106 -30.68 0.29 3.96
N THR A 107 -29.63 0.97 3.49
CA THR A 107 -29.19 0.86 2.09
C THR A 107 -28.67 -0.54 1.76
N VAL A 108 -27.90 -1.18 2.65
CA VAL A 108 -27.48 -2.59 2.45
C VAL A 108 -28.69 -3.50 2.26
N SER A 109 -29.68 -3.40 3.14
CA SER A 109 -30.88 -4.23 3.08
C SER A 109 -31.70 -3.99 1.81
N LYS A 110 -31.79 -2.74 1.35
CA LYS A 110 -32.44 -2.40 0.08
C LYS A 110 -31.72 -3.01 -1.12
N ILE A 111 -30.39 -2.85 -1.20
CA ILE A 111 -29.59 -3.45 -2.29
C ILE A 111 -29.76 -4.97 -2.29
N ALA A 112 -29.64 -5.62 -1.13
CA ALA A 112 -29.78 -7.08 -1.03
C ALA A 112 -31.18 -7.60 -1.38
N SER A 113 -32.21 -6.74 -1.29
CA SER A 113 -33.60 -7.04 -1.60
C SER A 113 -34.04 -6.56 -2.99
N GLY A 114 -33.17 -5.90 -3.76
CA GLY A 114 -33.51 -5.35 -5.08
C GLY A 114 -34.46 -4.13 -5.02
N ILE A 115 -34.39 -3.33 -3.95
CA ILE A 115 -35.20 -2.13 -3.79
C ILE A 115 -34.43 -0.91 -4.34
N ASP A 116 -34.95 -0.34 -5.42
CA ASP A 116 -34.30 0.71 -6.21
C ASP A 116 -34.99 2.08 -6.07
N ASP A 117 -35.35 2.44 -4.83
CA ASP A 117 -36.13 3.65 -4.52
C ASP A 117 -35.30 4.92 -4.24
N THR A 118 -33.98 4.87 -4.42
CA THR A 118 -33.07 6.02 -4.27
C THR A 118 -32.05 6.03 -5.40
N SER A 119 -31.54 7.21 -5.73
CA SER A 119 -30.44 7.39 -6.70
C SER A 119 -29.28 6.41 -6.49
N VAL A 120 -28.85 6.21 -5.24
CA VAL A 120 -27.78 5.26 -4.88
C VAL A 120 -28.20 3.81 -5.11
N THR A 121 -29.38 3.39 -4.63
CA THR A 121 -29.80 1.97 -4.77
C THR A 121 -30.02 1.60 -6.23
N THR A 122 -30.66 2.47 -7.02
CA THR A 122 -30.83 2.27 -8.47
C THR A 122 -29.48 2.18 -9.20
N VAL A 123 -28.53 3.08 -8.92
CA VAL A 123 -27.18 3.03 -9.53
C VAL A 123 -26.47 1.72 -9.19
N VAL A 124 -26.56 1.27 -7.94
CA VAL A 124 -25.95 0.00 -7.51
C VAL A 124 -26.62 -1.20 -8.17
N SER A 125 -27.94 -1.21 -8.29
CA SER A 125 -28.70 -2.27 -8.96
C SER A 125 -28.27 -2.43 -10.43
N VAL A 126 -28.19 -1.32 -11.16
CA VAL A 126 -27.67 -1.32 -12.54
C VAL A 126 -26.22 -1.79 -12.57
N ALA A 127 -25.37 -1.36 -11.62
CA ALA A 127 -23.97 -1.79 -11.56
C ALA A 127 -23.81 -3.30 -11.33
N ILE A 128 -24.67 -3.92 -10.50
CA ILE A 128 -24.71 -5.37 -10.31
C ILE A 128 -25.05 -6.05 -11.64
N GLY A 129 -26.12 -5.61 -12.30
CA GLY A 129 -26.55 -6.18 -13.59
C GLY A 129 -25.51 -6.00 -14.70
N SER A 130 -24.76 -4.90 -14.67
CA SER A 130 -23.69 -4.60 -15.63
C SER A 130 -22.34 -5.24 -15.25
N GLY A 131 -22.21 -5.94 -14.12
CA GLY A 131 -20.95 -6.54 -13.68
C GLY A 131 -19.83 -5.54 -13.38
N ILE A 132 -20.17 -4.35 -12.89
CA ILE A 132 -19.18 -3.36 -12.43
C ILE A 132 -18.74 -3.75 -11.00
N PRO A 133 -17.43 -3.72 -10.66
CA PRO A 133 -16.97 -3.94 -9.29
C PRO A 133 -17.63 -2.98 -8.30
N ILE A 134 -18.21 -3.51 -7.21
CA ILE A 134 -18.89 -2.73 -6.17
C ILE A 134 -18.19 -2.93 -4.83
N PHE A 135 -17.95 -1.82 -4.15
CA PHE A 135 -17.34 -1.75 -2.82
C PHE A 135 -18.31 -1.11 -1.84
N LEU A 136 -18.65 -1.82 -0.77
CA LEU A 136 -19.51 -1.31 0.30
C LEU A 136 -18.68 -1.10 1.56
N ALA A 137 -18.69 0.11 2.13
CA ALA A 137 -18.05 0.43 3.40
C ALA A 137 -19.12 0.71 4.47
N PRO A 138 -19.56 -0.30 5.23
CA PRO A 138 -20.65 -0.14 6.18
C PRO A 138 -20.24 0.74 7.37
N GLY A 139 -21.12 1.65 7.78
CA GLY A 139 -20.91 2.49 8.98
C GLY A 139 -22.20 2.62 9.78
N MET A 140 -22.24 2.00 10.96
CA MET A 140 -23.44 1.91 11.81
C MET A 140 -23.12 1.57 13.27
N HIS A 141 -24.12 1.58 14.15
CA HIS A 141 -23.97 1.10 15.51
C HIS A 141 -23.82 -0.43 15.55
N GLU A 142 -23.06 -0.96 16.52
CA GLU A 142 -22.79 -2.40 16.63
C GLU A 142 -24.02 -3.33 16.65
N PRO A 143 -25.13 -3.06 17.38
CA PRO A 143 -26.31 -3.91 17.35
C PRO A 143 -26.93 -4.03 15.95
N MET A 144 -26.88 -2.96 15.15
CA MET A 144 -27.32 -3.01 13.76
C MET A 144 -26.40 -3.93 12.94
N TYR A 145 -25.08 -3.83 13.13
CA TYR A 145 -24.11 -4.67 12.42
C TYR A 145 -24.18 -6.15 12.81
N ARG A 146 -24.50 -6.44 14.09
CA ARG A 146 -24.69 -7.79 14.61
C ARG A 146 -26.04 -8.40 14.25
N HIS A 147 -26.97 -7.60 13.73
CA HIS A 147 -28.32 -8.05 13.40
C HIS A 147 -28.31 -9.21 12.38
N PRO A 148 -29.01 -10.32 12.64
CA PRO A 148 -28.93 -11.53 11.80
C PRO A 148 -29.37 -11.29 10.36
N ILE A 149 -30.46 -10.55 10.14
CA ILE A 149 -30.95 -10.23 8.79
C ILE A 149 -29.93 -9.38 8.01
N LEU A 150 -29.22 -8.47 8.70
CA LEU A 150 -28.20 -7.68 8.02
C LEU A 150 -27.00 -8.55 7.64
N ARG A 151 -26.61 -9.48 8.51
CA ARG A 151 -25.54 -10.45 8.20
C ARG A 151 -25.90 -11.29 6.98
N GLU A 152 -27.13 -11.80 6.90
CA GLU A 152 -27.62 -12.53 5.72
C GLU A 152 -27.56 -11.67 4.45
N HIS A 153 -27.97 -10.41 4.52
CA HIS A 153 -27.86 -9.47 3.41
C HIS A 153 -26.40 -9.24 2.99
N LEU A 154 -25.48 -9.04 3.93
CA LEU A 154 -24.06 -8.86 3.63
C LEU A 154 -23.45 -10.11 2.99
N GLU A 155 -23.75 -11.31 3.49
CA GLU A 155 -23.26 -12.56 2.91
C GLU A 155 -23.85 -12.81 1.51
N ARG A 156 -25.15 -12.52 1.30
CA ARG A 156 -25.78 -12.58 -0.02
C ARG A 156 -25.07 -11.65 -1.02
N LEU A 157 -24.77 -10.42 -0.62
CA LEU A 157 -24.07 -9.47 -1.48
C LEU A 157 -22.63 -9.92 -1.78
N LYS A 158 -21.91 -10.48 -0.79
CA LYS A 158 -20.59 -11.09 -1.03
C LYS A 158 -20.66 -12.22 -2.06
N ALA A 159 -21.67 -13.09 -1.96
CA ALA A 159 -21.87 -14.18 -2.91
C ALA A 159 -22.13 -13.69 -4.35
N LEU A 160 -22.65 -12.46 -4.51
CA LEU A 160 -22.82 -11.78 -5.80
C LEU A 160 -21.55 -11.04 -6.27
N GLY A 161 -20.42 -11.20 -5.60
CA GLY A 161 -19.15 -10.55 -5.95
C GLY A 161 -19.00 -9.11 -5.44
N VAL A 162 -19.91 -8.64 -4.58
CA VAL A 162 -19.78 -7.32 -3.94
C VAL A 162 -18.73 -7.37 -2.84
N THR A 163 -17.75 -6.47 -2.90
CA THR A 163 -16.70 -6.37 -1.88
C THR A 163 -17.21 -5.61 -0.66
N ILE A 164 -17.32 -6.30 0.47
CA ILE A 164 -17.69 -5.70 1.76
C ILE A 164 -16.44 -5.34 2.55
N LEU A 165 -16.18 -4.05 2.74
CA LEU A 165 -15.11 -3.56 3.60
C LEU A 165 -15.55 -3.60 5.05
N SER A 166 -15.01 -4.55 5.81
CA SER A 166 -15.40 -4.75 7.20
C SER A 166 -15.14 -3.49 8.04
N PRO A 167 -16.08 -3.10 8.92
CA PRO A 167 -15.91 -1.97 9.81
C PRO A 167 -14.88 -2.24 10.91
N LEU A 168 -14.33 -1.17 11.49
CA LEU A 168 -13.51 -1.23 12.69
C LEU A 168 -14.42 -1.23 13.92
N MET A 169 -14.27 -2.24 14.77
CA MET A 169 -15.00 -2.34 16.03
C MET A 169 -14.31 -1.49 17.10
N ILE A 170 -14.82 -0.29 17.34
CA ILE A 170 -14.24 0.68 18.28
C ILE A 170 -15.36 1.27 19.13
N GLU A 171 -15.23 1.20 20.46
CA GLU A 171 -16.19 1.80 21.42
C GLU A 171 -17.64 1.31 21.21
N GLY A 172 -17.83 0.02 20.91
CA GLY A 172 -19.17 -0.55 20.65
C GLY A 172 -19.83 -0.05 19.36
N LYS A 173 -19.04 0.48 18.41
CA LYS A 173 -19.50 0.96 17.11
C LYS A 173 -18.78 0.22 16.00
N ALA A 174 -19.54 -0.13 14.96
CA ALA A 174 -19.00 -0.60 13.68
C ALA A 174 -18.65 0.64 12.83
N LYS A 175 -17.49 1.25 13.12
CA LYS A 175 -17.03 2.45 12.41
C LYS A 175 -16.63 2.05 10.98
N MET A 176 -17.03 2.87 10.01
CA MET A 176 -16.67 2.66 8.60
C MET A 176 -15.16 2.46 8.46
N ALA A 177 -14.75 1.57 7.54
CA ALA A 177 -13.35 1.42 7.18
C ALA A 177 -12.74 2.80 6.84
N GLY A 178 -11.48 3.01 7.25
CA GLY A 178 -10.79 4.26 6.99
C GLY A 178 -10.62 4.53 5.48
N VAL A 179 -10.45 5.80 5.11
CA VAL A 179 -10.28 6.23 3.71
C VAL A 179 -9.17 5.45 2.99
N GLU A 180 -8.03 5.22 3.66
CA GLU A 180 -6.91 4.46 3.10
C GLU A 180 -7.28 2.99 2.79
N ALA A 181 -8.04 2.34 3.66
CA ALA A 181 -8.50 0.96 3.44
C ALA A 181 -9.52 0.86 2.29
N ILE A 182 -10.41 1.86 2.18
CA ILE A 182 -11.37 1.96 1.06
C ILE A 182 -10.61 2.18 -0.25
N LEU A 183 -9.75 3.19 -0.31
CA LEU A 183 -8.92 3.49 -1.48
C LEU A 183 -8.13 2.26 -1.94
N ARG A 184 -7.43 1.60 -1.01
CA ARG A 184 -6.66 0.38 -1.31
C ARG A 184 -7.52 -0.71 -1.96
N SER A 185 -8.70 -0.96 -1.40
CA SER A 185 -9.59 -2.00 -1.92
C SER A 185 -10.10 -1.66 -3.32
N VAL A 186 -10.43 -0.38 -3.55
CA VAL A 186 -10.86 0.11 -4.87
C VAL A 186 -9.74 -0.01 -5.88
N VAL A 187 -8.54 0.48 -5.55
CA VAL A 187 -7.35 0.37 -6.42
C VAL A 187 -7.10 -1.08 -6.81
N ARG A 188 -7.06 -1.99 -5.84
CA ARG A 188 -6.83 -3.42 -6.11
C ARG A 188 -7.91 -4.05 -6.97
N GLY A 189 -9.19 -3.75 -6.72
CA GLY A 189 -10.28 -4.39 -7.47
C GLY A 189 -10.57 -3.78 -8.85
N VAL A 190 -9.95 -2.64 -9.20
CA VAL A 190 -9.94 -2.12 -10.58
C VAL A 190 -8.59 -2.27 -11.28
N GLN A 191 -7.61 -2.83 -10.57
CA GLN A 191 -6.30 -3.07 -11.14
C GLN A 191 -6.25 -4.29 -12.04
N SER A 192 -5.32 -4.22 -12.99
CA SER A 192 -5.04 -5.23 -13.99
C SER A 192 -3.58 -5.07 -14.40
N GLY A 193 -2.84 -6.16 -14.53
CA GLY A 193 -1.46 -6.09 -14.99
C GLY A 193 -0.60 -7.18 -14.41
N GLU A 194 0.69 -7.11 -14.72
CA GLU A 194 1.63 -8.20 -14.45
C GLU A 194 2.03 -8.36 -12.99
N TRP A 195 1.77 -7.34 -12.15
CA TRP A 195 1.96 -7.46 -10.71
C TRP A 195 0.85 -8.28 -10.02
N MET A 196 -0.28 -8.51 -10.70
CA MET A 196 -1.33 -9.39 -10.19
C MET A 196 -0.77 -10.78 -9.93
N GLU A 197 -1.13 -11.36 -8.79
CA GLU A 197 -0.76 -12.71 -8.37
C GLU A 197 0.73 -12.95 -8.11
N LYS A 198 1.60 -11.96 -8.33
CA LYS A 198 3.02 -12.05 -7.97
C LYS A 198 3.19 -12.07 -6.46
N ARG A 199 4.04 -12.97 -5.97
CA ARG A 199 4.43 -13.01 -4.56
C ARG A 199 5.66 -12.15 -4.34
N VAL A 200 5.52 -11.16 -3.45
CA VAL A 200 6.59 -10.18 -3.17
C VAL A 200 6.94 -10.23 -1.69
N LEU A 201 8.22 -10.50 -1.39
CA LEU A 201 8.77 -10.38 -0.05
C LEU A 201 9.48 -9.04 0.09
N VAL A 202 9.22 -8.30 1.16
CA VAL A 202 9.89 -7.02 1.42
C VAL A 202 10.46 -7.05 2.83
N THR A 203 11.73 -6.66 2.99
CA THR A 203 12.30 -6.36 4.32
C THR A 203 12.28 -4.86 4.55
N SER A 204 11.96 -4.43 5.76
CA SER A 204 11.85 -3.01 6.11
C SER A 204 12.27 -2.71 7.54
N GLY A 205 12.82 -1.52 7.75
CA GLY A 205 13.14 -0.98 9.07
C GLY A 205 14.56 -1.29 9.55
N PRO A 206 14.96 -0.67 10.68
CA PRO A 206 16.21 -1.00 11.36
C PRO A 206 16.07 -2.34 12.10
N THR A 207 17.16 -2.84 12.66
CA THR A 207 17.13 -3.88 13.71
C THR A 207 17.80 -3.35 14.97
N PHE A 208 17.38 -3.87 16.13
CA PHE A 208 17.87 -3.46 17.43
C PHE A 208 18.67 -4.61 18.06
N GLU A 209 19.97 -4.40 18.26
CA GLU A 209 20.86 -5.36 18.90
C GLU A 209 21.06 -4.99 20.39
N PRO A 210 20.71 -5.87 21.35
CA PRO A 210 20.74 -5.53 22.77
C PRO A 210 22.16 -5.32 23.29
N LEU A 211 22.45 -4.12 23.81
CA LEU A 211 23.68 -3.83 24.54
C LEU A 211 23.57 -4.30 25.99
N ASP A 212 22.49 -3.89 26.64
CA ASP A 212 22.10 -4.29 27.98
C ASP A 212 20.57 -4.44 28.06
N SER A 213 20.01 -4.67 29.25
CA SER A 213 18.56 -4.82 29.43
C SER A 213 17.72 -3.56 29.11
N VAL A 214 18.35 -2.42 28.78
CA VAL A 214 17.69 -1.13 28.55
C VAL A 214 18.10 -0.49 27.22
N ARG A 215 19.36 -0.67 26.80
CA ARG A 215 19.98 0.02 25.65
C ARG A 215 20.17 -0.94 24.49
N MET A 216 19.99 -0.42 23.28
CA MET A 216 20.15 -1.16 22.03
C MET A 216 21.09 -0.41 21.08
N LEU A 217 21.82 -1.15 20.25
CA LEU A 217 22.53 -0.65 19.08
C LEU A 217 21.58 -0.70 17.87
N THR A 218 21.47 0.41 17.14
CA THR A 218 20.61 0.54 15.96
C THR A 218 21.15 1.61 15.00
N ASN A 219 20.62 1.65 13.78
CA ASN A 219 20.80 2.73 12.82
C ASN A 219 19.53 3.61 12.73
N PRO A 220 19.59 4.79 12.09
CA PRO A 220 18.47 5.75 12.04
C PRO A 220 17.40 5.42 10.99
N SER A 221 17.35 4.20 10.46
CA SER A 221 16.32 3.82 9.48
C SER A 221 14.93 3.94 10.09
N SER A 222 14.02 4.62 9.37
CA SER A 222 12.61 4.69 9.73
C SER A 222 11.80 3.50 9.20
N GLY A 223 12.34 2.77 8.22
CA GLY A 223 11.63 1.76 7.43
C GLY A 223 10.68 2.32 6.37
N LYS A 224 10.64 3.65 6.17
CA LYS A 224 9.72 4.26 5.19
C LYS A 224 9.91 3.70 3.78
N MET A 225 11.14 3.46 3.34
CA MET A 225 11.42 2.94 2.00
C MET A 225 10.83 1.54 1.77
N GLY A 226 11.14 0.58 2.65
CA GLY A 226 10.60 -0.78 2.56
C GLY A 226 9.07 -0.80 2.66
N SER A 227 8.49 0.01 3.55
CA SER A 227 7.04 0.12 3.66
C SER A 227 6.38 0.74 2.42
N SER A 228 7.01 1.73 1.79
CA SER A 228 6.55 2.30 0.51
C SER A 228 6.61 1.28 -0.62
N LEU A 229 7.67 0.46 -0.71
CA LEU A 229 7.78 -0.62 -1.70
C LEU A 229 6.70 -1.68 -1.50
N ALA A 230 6.48 -2.12 -0.25
CA ALA A 230 5.45 -3.09 0.08
C ALA A 230 4.05 -2.58 -0.28
N ARG A 231 3.75 -1.32 0.07
CA ARG A 231 2.48 -0.67 -0.27
C ARG A 231 2.28 -0.55 -1.77
N GLU A 232 3.32 -0.14 -2.50
CA GLU A 232 3.25 0.02 -3.95
C GLU A 232 3.04 -1.33 -4.66
N ALA A 233 3.76 -2.37 -4.26
CA ALA A 233 3.57 -3.73 -4.78
C ALA A 233 2.13 -4.21 -4.56
N ASP A 234 1.60 -4.01 -3.35
CA ASP A 234 0.24 -4.40 -2.97
C ASP A 234 -0.83 -3.62 -3.76
N LEU A 235 -0.64 -2.31 -3.96
CA LEU A 235 -1.54 -1.48 -4.78
C LEU A 235 -1.54 -1.90 -6.25
N ARG A 236 -0.42 -2.47 -6.74
CA ARG A 236 -0.32 -3.06 -8.08
C ARG A 236 -0.90 -4.48 -8.17
N GLY A 237 -1.42 -5.02 -7.06
CA GLY A 237 -2.11 -6.31 -7.01
C GLY A 237 -1.28 -7.50 -6.56
N ALA A 238 -0.03 -7.28 -6.14
CA ALA A 238 0.83 -8.36 -5.65
C ALA A 238 0.35 -8.93 -4.30
N ASP A 239 0.68 -10.19 -4.05
CA ASP A 239 0.59 -10.83 -2.73
C ASP A 239 1.86 -10.53 -1.93
N VAL A 240 1.78 -9.55 -1.03
CA VAL A 240 2.93 -9.00 -0.33
C VAL A 240 3.06 -9.58 1.08
N THR A 241 4.26 -10.03 1.41
CA THR A 241 4.69 -10.31 2.79
C THR A 241 5.77 -9.30 3.19
N LEU A 242 5.60 -8.65 4.34
CA LEU A 242 6.52 -7.66 4.88
C LEU A 242 7.21 -8.20 6.13
N VAL A 243 8.54 -8.38 6.11
CA VAL A 243 9.34 -8.64 7.31
C VAL A 243 9.84 -7.30 7.85
N SER A 244 9.42 -6.95 9.04
CA SER A 244 9.45 -5.57 9.54
C SER A 244 10.16 -5.48 10.89
N GLY A 245 11.27 -4.73 10.91
CA GLY A 245 11.94 -4.31 12.13
C GLY A 245 11.24 -3.15 12.87
N PRO A 246 11.75 -2.72 14.03
CA PRO A 246 11.10 -1.77 14.93
C PRO A 246 11.21 -0.28 14.52
N GLY A 247 10.98 0.06 13.24
CA GLY A 247 11.03 1.44 12.74
C GLY A 247 9.72 2.22 12.89
N SER A 248 9.80 3.55 12.87
CA SER A 248 8.64 4.45 13.05
C SER A 248 7.62 4.40 11.91
N HIS A 249 8.00 3.91 10.72
CA HIS A 249 7.15 3.84 9.53
C HIS A 249 7.03 2.40 9.02
N CYS A 250 7.09 1.43 9.91
CA CYS A 250 7.14 0.00 9.60
C CYS A 250 5.76 -0.70 9.63
N GLU A 251 4.67 0.05 9.79
CA GLU A 251 3.31 -0.50 9.75
C GLU A 251 2.64 -0.21 8.40
N VAL A 252 2.16 -1.27 7.75
CA VAL A 252 1.41 -1.17 6.49
C VAL A 252 0.09 -1.90 6.65
N VAL A 253 -1.00 -1.15 6.61
CA VAL A 253 -2.36 -1.67 6.79
C VAL A 253 -2.69 -2.64 5.65
N GLY A 254 -3.20 -3.81 6.02
CA GLY A 254 -3.72 -4.80 5.06
C GLY A 254 -2.67 -5.69 4.39
N ILE A 255 -1.39 -5.55 4.73
CA ILE A 255 -0.30 -6.43 4.28
C ILE A 255 0.09 -7.38 5.41
N ARG A 256 0.31 -8.67 5.09
CA ARG A 256 0.80 -9.65 6.05
C ARG A 256 2.19 -9.22 6.53
N THR A 257 2.29 -8.89 7.80
CA THR A 257 3.52 -8.34 8.39
C THR A 257 4.06 -9.26 9.47
N ILE A 258 5.33 -9.67 9.32
CA ILE A 258 6.09 -10.44 10.30
C ILE A 258 6.99 -9.46 11.04
N LYS A 259 6.70 -9.24 12.33
CA LYS A 259 7.47 -8.32 13.18
C LYS A 259 8.70 -9.02 13.74
N VAL A 260 9.85 -8.38 13.61
CA VAL A 260 11.16 -8.86 14.07
C VAL A 260 11.84 -7.76 14.87
N ARG A 261 12.80 -8.11 15.73
CA ARG A 261 13.54 -7.11 16.55
C ARG A 261 15.02 -7.06 16.18
N THR A 262 15.68 -8.22 16.16
CA THR A 262 17.13 -8.33 15.90
C THR A 262 17.40 -8.66 14.43
N THR A 263 18.65 -8.49 13.99
CA THR A 263 19.11 -8.98 12.68
C THR A 263 18.96 -10.49 12.57
N ARG A 264 19.16 -11.24 13.66
CA ARG A 264 18.98 -12.69 13.66
C ARG A 264 17.51 -13.08 13.49
N ASP A 265 16.59 -12.39 14.15
CA ASP A 265 15.15 -12.61 13.97
C ASP A 265 14.75 -12.36 12.51
N MET A 266 15.24 -11.26 11.92
CA MET A 266 14.97 -10.92 10.53
C MET A 266 15.54 -11.96 9.57
N TYR A 267 16.76 -12.43 9.80
CA TYR A 267 17.39 -13.52 9.05
C TYR A 267 16.50 -14.77 9.06
N GLN A 268 16.09 -15.23 10.24
CA GLN A 268 15.26 -16.43 10.40
C GLN A 268 13.87 -16.28 9.78
N ALA A 269 13.27 -15.09 9.87
CA ALA A 269 11.98 -14.82 9.25
C ALA A 269 12.06 -14.87 7.71
N VAL A 270 13.11 -14.29 7.12
CA VAL A 270 13.33 -14.34 5.67
C VAL A 270 13.63 -15.77 5.21
N GLU A 271 14.48 -16.49 5.94
CA GLU A 271 14.79 -17.91 5.71
C GLU A 271 13.53 -18.77 5.69
N ALA A 272 12.69 -18.64 6.72
CA ALA A 272 11.45 -19.40 6.85
C ALA A 272 10.46 -19.09 5.72
N GLU A 273 10.31 -17.82 5.32
CA GLU A 273 9.40 -17.47 4.23
C GLU A 273 9.89 -17.98 2.87
N LEU A 274 11.18 -17.78 2.55
CA LEU A 274 11.78 -18.26 1.29
C LEU A 274 11.75 -19.78 1.18
N SER A 275 11.90 -20.51 2.29
CA SER A 275 11.83 -21.97 2.33
C SER A 275 10.40 -22.51 2.22
N ARG A 276 9.40 -21.70 2.62
CA ARG A 276 8.00 -22.13 2.69
C ARG A 276 7.28 -22.00 1.36
N VAL A 277 7.53 -20.91 0.62
CA VAL A 277 6.88 -20.64 -0.66
C VAL A 277 7.83 -19.93 -1.61
N ARG A 278 7.63 -20.16 -2.92
CA ARG A 278 8.33 -19.40 -3.95
C ARG A 278 7.83 -17.95 -3.97
N TYR A 279 8.78 -17.01 -3.93
CA TYR A 279 8.55 -15.58 -4.18
C TYR A 279 9.08 -15.20 -5.57
N ASP A 280 8.33 -14.34 -6.27
CA ASP A 280 8.77 -13.77 -7.55
C ASP A 280 9.82 -12.69 -7.33
N PHE A 281 9.63 -11.84 -6.31
CA PHE A 281 10.52 -10.72 -5.99
C PHE A 281 10.83 -10.67 -4.50
N LEU A 282 12.07 -10.29 -4.16
CA LEU A 282 12.47 -9.87 -2.82
C LEU A 282 13.11 -8.48 -2.87
N PHE A 283 12.51 -7.51 -2.18
CA PHE A 283 13.07 -6.17 -2.00
C PHE A 283 13.73 -6.06 -0.61
N ALA A 284 15.06 -6.10 -0.58
CA ALA A 284 15.85 -6.10 0.66
C ALA A 284 16.11 -4.68 1.16
N ALA A 285 15.06 -3.96 1.53
CA ALA A 285 15.11 -2.54 1.89
C ALA A 285 15.24 -2.26 3.40
N ALA A 286 15.39 -3.30 4.22
CA ALA A 286 15.73 -3.15 5.63
C ALA A 286 17.15 -2.61 5.81
N ALA A 287 17.43 -2.10 7.01
CA ALA A 287 18.77 -1.76 7.47
C ALA A 287 19.12 -2.64 8.68
N PRO A 288 19.51 -3.92 8.48
CA PRO A 288 19.97 -4.75 9.57
C PRO A 288 21.28 -4.20 10.15
N ALA A 289 21.49 -4.37 11.44
CA ALA A 289 22.77 -4.11 12.08
C ALA A 289 23.85 -5.06 11.56
N ASP A 290 25.04 -4.52 11.29
CA ASP A 290 26.19 -5.29 10.83
C ASP A 290 26.93 -6.01 11.96
N PHE A 291 26.76 -5.52 13.20
CA PHE A 291 27.44 -6.00 14.39
C PHE A 291 26.46 -6.12 15.56
N THR A 292 26.78 -7.03 16.47
CA THR A 292 26.07 -7.23 17.74
C THR A 292 27.09 -7.35 18.88
N PRO A 293 26.74 -7.02 20.13
CA PRO A 293 27.61 -7.29 21.28
C PRO A 293 27.99 -8.76 21.38
N ASP A 294 29.26 -9.03 21.65
CA ASP A 294 29.77 -10.39 21.80
C ASP A 294 29.11 -11.09 22.99
N VAL A 295 29.01 -10.38 24.12
CA VAL A 295 28.28 -10.80 25.32
C VAL A 295 27.35 -9.67 25.79
N PRO A 296 26.03 -9.75 25.54
CA PRO A 296 25.09 -8.75 26.04
C PRO A 296 25.00 -8.82 27.57
N LYS A 297 24.96 -7.65 28.22
CA LYS A 297 24.96 -7.57 29.69
C LYS A 297 23.56 -7.76 30.27
N ASN A 298 23.43 -8.65 31.25
CA ASN A 298 22.26 -8.69 32.13
C ASN A 298 22.31 -7.52 33.12
N GLY A 299 21.29 -6.65 33.10
CA GLY A 299 21.26 -5.41 33.87
C GLY A 299 22.01 -4.26 33.18
N LYS A 300 21.79 -3.03 33.66
CA LYS A 300 22.26 -1.80 32.99
C LYS A 300 23.77 -1.58 33.14
N TYR A 301 24.42 -1.03 32.12
CA TYR A 301 25.76 -0.45 32.31
C TYR A 301 25.70 0.80 33.19
N ASP A 302 26.61 0.91 34.17
CA ASP A 302 26.73 2.09 35.02
C ASP A 302 27.14 3.30 34.17
N SER A 303 26.39 4.40 34.28
CA SER A 303 26.65 5.64 33.57
C SER A 303 27.83 6.44 34.15
N ARG A 304 28.36 6.06 35.32
CA ARG A 304 29.49 6.74 35.97
C ARG A 304 30.85 6.16 35.60
N SER A 305 30.87 5.03 34.89
CA SER A 305 32.11 4.33 34.52
C SER A 305 32.28 4.32 33.00
N ALA A 306 33.53 4.37 32.55
CA ALA A 306 33.85 4.09 31.17
C ALA A 306 33.45 2.63 30.84
N VAL A 307 32.84 2.44 29.67
CA VAL A 307 32.39 1.13 29.20
C VAL A 307 33.02 0.86 27.85
N SER A 308 33.64 -0.31 27.71
CA SER A 308 34.07 -0.86 26.43
C SER A 308 33.18 -2.05 26.09
N ILE A 309 32.67 -2.10 24.86
CA ILE A 309 31.77 -3.15 24.38
C ILE A 309 32.46 -3.81 23.17
N ALA A 310 32.80 -5.10 23.32
CA ALA A 310 33.28 -5.89 22.20
C ALA A 310 32.12 -6.24 21.28
N LEU A 311 32.31 -6.02 19.98
CA LEU A 311 31.32 -6.30 18.93
C LEU A 311 31.80 -7.46 18.06
N ARG A 312 30.86 -8.30 17.64
CA ARG A 312 31.07 -9.37 16.66
C ARG A 312 30.18 -9.16 15.42
N PRO A 313 30.61 -9.58 14.23
CA PRO A 313 29.83 -9.43 13.01
C PRO A 313 28.57 -10.30 13.02
N LEU A 314 27.53 -9.81 12.34
CA LEU A 314 26.27 -10.52 12.09
C LEU A 314 26.20 -11.05 10.65
N PRO A 315 25.44 -12.14 10.41
CA PRO A 315 25.23 -12.67 9.07
C PRO A 315 24.48 -11.66 8.20
N LYS A 316 24.83 -11.61 6.91
CA LYS A 316 24.15 -10.75 5.93
C LYS A 316 22.94 -11.48 5.35
N ILE A 317 21.76 -10.93 5.58
CA ILE A 317 20.48 -11.53 5.15
C ILE A 317 20.38 -11.66 3.63
N ILE A 318 20.99 -10.75 2.88
CA ILE A 318 20.93 -10.78 1.41
C ILE A 318 21.74 -11.92 0.79
N ASP A 319 22.80 -12.38 1.46
CA ASP A 319 23.73 -13.37 0.90
C ASP A 319 23.11 -14.78 0.86
N MET A 320 22.21 -15.08 1.80
CA MET A 320 21.47 -16.36 1.85
C MET A 320 20.30 -16.45 0.85
N VAL A 321 19.82 -15.33 0.29
CA VAL A 321 18.56 -15.32 -0.48
C VAL A 321 18.67 -16.19 -1.72
N LYS A 322 19.76 -16.05 -2.47
CA LYS A 322 19.98 -16.76 -3.73
C LYS A 322 20.39 -18.21 -3.52
N GLU A 323 20.93 -18.54 -2.35
CA GLU A 323 21.20 -19.93 -1.95
C GLU A 323 19.89 -20.70 -1.72
N ILE A 324 18.92 -20.08 -1.03
CA ILE A 324 17.65 -20.73 -0.69
C ILE A 324 16.64 -20.67 -1.85
N SER A 325 16.55 -19.51 -2.52
CA SER A 325 15.59 -19.27 -3.60
C SER A 325 16.28 -18.63 -4.82
N PRO A 326 17.06 -19.39 -5.60
CA PRO A 326 17.81 -18.88 -6.75
C PRO A 326 16.94 -18.15 -7.78
N ALA A 327 15.68 -18.61 -7.94
CA ALA A 327 14.74 -18.08 -8.91
C ALA A 327 14.00 -16.80 -8.44
N THR A 328 14.14 -16.39 -7.17
CA THR A 328 13.56 -15.13 -6.69
C THR A 328 14.37 -13.96 -7.24
N PHE A 329 13.68 -12.97 -7.80
CA PHE A 329 14.31 -11.76 -8.29
C PHE A 329 14.71 -10.85 -7.10
N LEU A 330 16.00 -10.79 -6.80
CA LEU A 330 16.54 -10.09 -5.64
C LEU A 330 16.90 -8.64 -5.99
N VAL A 331 16.20 -7.70 -5.35
CA VAL A 331 16.49 -6.27 -5.36
C VAL A 331 17.16 -5.89 -4.04
N ALA A 332 18.48 -5.76 -4.06
CA ALA A 332 19.29 -5.34 -2.93
C ALA A 332 19.24 -3.81 -2.73
N PHE A 333 19.53 -3.34 -1.52
CA PHE A 333 19.70 -1.92 -1.21
C PHE A 333 21.08 -1.69 -0.59
N LYS A 334 21.71 -0.56 -0.95
CA LYS A 334 22.99 -0.14 -0.39
C LYS A 334 22.98 1.35 -0.12
N ALA A 335 23.09 1.72 1.15
CA ALA A 335 23.40 3.08 1.55
C ALA A 335 24.91 3.23 1.78
N GLU A 336 25.47 4.33 1.30
CA GLU A 336 26.85 4.78 1.56
C GLU A 336 26.81 6.25 2.01
N HIS A 337 27.92 6.76 2.55
CA HIS A 337 27.97 8.12 3.08
C HIS A 337 29.19 8.88 2.54
N GLY A 338 28.94 9.94 1.77
CA GLY A 338 29.94 10.91 1.34
C GLY A 338 30.86 10.38 0.24
N LEU A 339 30.31 9.59 -0.69
CA LEU A 339 31.05 9.03 -1.82
C LEU A 339 30.76 9.80 -3.10
N SER A 340 31.73 9.84 -4.00
CA SER A 340 31.47 10.29 -5.37
C SER A 340 30.58 9.29 -6.11
N GLU A 341 29.87 9.74 -7.15
CA GLU A 341 29.00 8.86 -7.96
C GLU A 341 29.74 7.61 -8.49
N PRO A 342 30.96 7.71 -9.07
CA PRO A 342 31.67 6.52 -9.55
C PRO A 342 31.99 5.53 -8.44
N GLU A 343 32.36 6.01 -7.25
CA GLU A 343 32.66 5.14 -6.09
C GLU A 343 31.41 4.44 -5.57
N LEU A 344 30.29 5.16 -5.45
CA LEU A 344 29.00 4.59 -5.05
C LEU A 344 28.58 3.48 -6.00
N ARG A 345 28.68 3.72 -7.32
CA ARG A 345 28.32 2.74 -8.35
C ARG A 345 29.25 1.54 -8.35
N SER A 346 30.55 1.73 -8.12
CA SER A 346 31.52 0.63 -8.01
C SER A 346 31.19 -0.28 -6.84
N ARG A 347 31.06 0.28 -5.63
CA ARG A 347 30.73 -0.49 -4.41
C ARG A 347 29.37 -1.18 -4.51
N ALA A 348 28.39 -0.54 -5.13
CA ALA A 348 27.09 -1.15 -5.35
C ALA A 348 27.18 -2.35 -6.31
N SER A 349 27.98 -2.24 -7.37
CA SER A 349 28.19 -3.33 -8.34
C SER A 349 28.95 -4.50 -7.73
N GLU A 350 29.99 -4.24 -6.92
CA GLU A 350 30.68 -5.26 -6.13
C GLU A 350 29.70 -5.99 -5.21
N ARG A 351 28.90 -5.24 -4.45
CA ARG A 351 27.94 -5.85 -3.52
C ARG A 351 26.86 -6.65 -4.22
N LEU A 352 26.41 -6.20 -5.40
CA LEU A 352 25.45 -6.94 -6.23
C LEU A 352 26.02 -8.29 -6.66
N SER A 353 27.30 -8.32 -7.04
CA SER A 353 28.00 -9.55 -7.41
C SER A 353 28.20 -10.49 -6.22
N GLU A 354 28.54 -9.97 -5.04
CA GLU A 354 28.75 -10.77 -3.83
C GLU A 354 27.51 -11.52 -3.37
N CYS A 355 26.32 -10.90 -3.46
CA CYS A 355 25.07 -11.52 -3.04
C CYS A 355 24.30 -12.24 -4.16
N ASP A 356 24.90 -12.34 -5.35
CA ASP A 356 24.24 -12.78 -6.59
C ASP A 356 22.87 -12.07 -6.79
N GLY A 357 22.76 -10.78 -6.49
CA GLY A 357 21.51 -10.04 -6.65
C GLY A 357 21.19 -9.75 -8.12
N ASP A 358 19.93 -9.46 -8.45
CA ASP A 358 19.53 -9.11 -9.82
C ASP A 358 19.55 -7.59 -10.08
N LEU A 359 19.20 -6.82 -9.05
CA LEU A 359 19.29 -5.36 -9.02
C LEU A 359 19.83 -4.89 -7.67
N ILE A 360 20.49 -3.74 -7.67
CA ILE A 360 20.83 -3.00 -6.45
C ILE A 360 20.38 -1.55 -6.55
N VAL A 361 19.73 -1.06 -5.50
CA VAL A 361 19.36 0.34 -5.33
C VAL A 361 20.39 0.97 -4.40
N ALA A 362 21.23 1.84 -4.94
CA ALA A 362 22.31 2.51 -4.24
C ALA A 362 21.99 3.97 -3.99
N ASN A 363 22.30 4.48 -2.80
CA ASN A 363 22.11 5.89 -2.48
C ASN A 363 23.16 6.42 -1.51
N ASP A 364 23.56 7.67 -1.69
CA ASP A 364 24.35 8.41 -0.70
C ASP A 364 23.42 9.06 0.33
N VAL A 365 23.69 8.85 1.62
CA VAL A 365 22.92 9.40 2.75
C VAL A 365 23.62 10.55 3.48
N ALA A 366 24.70 11.12 2.93
CA ALA A 366 25.44 12.22 3.57
C ALA A 366 24.65 13.54 3.67
N ASP A 367 23.72 13.78 2.75
CA ASP A 367 22.85 14.95 2.83
C ASP A 367 21.72 14.70 3.83
N SER A 368 21.71 15.42 4.96
CA SER A 368 20.67 15.32 6.00
C SER A 368 19.23 15.57 5.50
N GLY A 369 19.05 16.13 4.31
CA GLY A 369 17.75 16.27 3.64
C GLY A 369 17.31 15.06 2.79
N LYS A 370 18.18 14.07 2.58
CA LYS A 370 17.98 12.89 1.72
C LYS A 370 18.38 11.60 2.47
N GLY A 371 17.70 10.49 2.21
CA GLY A 371 18.12 9.18 2.74
C GLY A 371 17.37 8.70 4.00
N PHE A 372 18.11 8.26 5.04
CA PHE A 372 17.49 7.67 6.24
C PHE A 372 16.66 8.71 6.99
N GLY A 373 15.44 8.34 7.38
CA GLY A 373 14.51 9.24 8.10
C GLY A 373 13.84 10.33 7.24
N ALA A 374 14.44 10.76 6.13
CA ALA A 374 13.90 11.80 5.24
C ALA A 374 12.72 11.32 4.37
N ASP A 375 11.92 12.27 3.86
CA ASP A 375 10.82 12.00 2.93
C ASP A 375 11.26 11.83 1.48
N VAL A 376 12.41 12.43 1.15
CA VAL A 376 13.00 12.45 -0.19
C VAL A 376 14.23 11.55 -0.21
N ASN A 377 14.45 10.87 -1.33
CA ASN A 377 15.70 10.15 -1.58
C ASN A 377 16.10 10.33 -3.06
N GLU A 378 17.35 10.05 -3.36
CA GLU A 378 17.90 10.05 -4.71
C GLU A 378 18.71 8.77 -4.85
N VAL A 379 18.45 7.98 -5.90
CA VAL A 379 18.99 6.62 -5.97
C VAL A 379 19.51 6.29 -7.36
N TRP A 380 20.51 5.42 -7.41
CA TRP A 380 20.96 4.74 -8.60
C TRP A 380 20.48 3.30 -8.56
N VAL A 381 19.87 2.82 -9.65
CA VAL A 381 19.47 1.42 -9.80
C VAL A 381 20.40 0.77 -10.79
N LEU A 382 21.17 -0.23 -10.33
CA LEU A 382 22.15 -0.94 -11.15
C LEU A 382 21.74 -2.39 -11.33
N ASP A 383 22.01 -2.95 -12.51
CA ASP A 383 21.79 -4.37 -12.83
C ASP A 383 23.11 -5.13 -13.00
N ARG A 384 23.00 -6.47 -13.12
CA ARG A 384 24.16 -7.37 -13.30
C ARG A 384 24.99 -7.09 -14.56
N LYS A 385 24.44 -6.36 -15.54
CA LYS A 385 25.14 -5.99 -16.78
C LYS A 385 25.86 -4.65 -16.64
N GLY A 386 25.83 -4.03 -15.46
CA GLY A 386 26.40 -2.72 -15.19
C GLY A 386 25.56 -1.56 -15.75
N GLN A 387 24.35 -1.82 -16.26
CA GLN A 387 23.46 -0.72 -16.64
C GLN A 387 23.00 -0.01 -15.38
N ALA A 388 23.06 1.31 -15.39
CA ALA A 388 22.66 2.14 -14.27
C ALA A 388 21.59 3.14 -14.70
N VAL A 389 20.54 3.26 -13.91
CA VAL A 389 19.48 4.25 -14.08
C VAL A 389 19.50 5.19 -12.89
N HIS A 390 19.69 6.48 -13.15
CA HIS A 390 19.56 7.52 -12.12
C HIS A 390 18.10 7.85 -11.90
N LEU A 391 17.67 7.80 -10.64
CA LEU A 391 16.37 8.29 -10.19
C LEU A 391 16.62 9.56 -9.36
N PRO A 392 16.26 10.75 -9.88
CA PRO A 392 16.52 12.01 -9.20
C PRO A 392 15.74 12.12 -7.89
N ALA A 393 16.11 13.11 -7.08
CA ALA A 393 15.51 13.37 -5.77
C ALA A 393 13.97 13.42 -5.85
N ALA A 394 13.31 12.44 -5.24
CA ALA A 394 11.87 12.32 -5.22
C ALA A 394 11.38 11.72 -3.90
N LYS A 395 10.07 11.84 -3.65
CA LYS A 395 9.43 11.17 -2.51
C LYS A 395 9.60 9.66 -2.60
N LYS A 396 9.76 8.99 -1.47
CA LYS A 396 9.94 7.53 -1.39
C LYS A 396 8.82 6.74 -2.08
N GLU A 397 7.59 7.25 -2.07
CA GLU A 397 6.46 6.67 -2.79
C GLU A 397 6.65 6.71 -4.31
N ALA A 398 7.14 7.83 -4.84
CA ALA A 398 7.43 7.98 -6.28
C ALA A 398 8.64 7.13 -6.71
N LEU A 399 9.67 7.04 -5.87
CA LEU A 399 10.81 6.15 -6.11
C LEU A 399 10.40 4.69 -6.07
N SER A 400 9.52 4.30 -5.14
CA SER A 400 9.03 2.92 -5.04
C SER A 400 8.34 2.49 -6.33
N ARG A 401 7.50 3.35 -6.92
CA ARG A 401 6.91 3.11 -8.25
C ARG A 401 7.97 2.81 -9.31
N ARG A 402 8.93 3.74 -9.45
CA ARG A 402 10.01 3.63 -10.43
C ARG A 402 10.87 2.38 -10.23
N ILE A 403 11.18 2.03 -8.98
CA ILE A 403 11.97 0.84 -8.65
C ILE A 403 11.20 -0.43 -9.03
N LEU A 404 9.90 -0.51 -8.75
CA LEU A 404 9.08 -1.64 -9.17
C LEU A 404 8.98 -1.72 -10.70
N ASP A 405 8.83 -0.60 -11.40
CA ASP A 405 8.81 -0.59 -12.87
C ASP A 405 10.09 -1.19 -13.46
N ILE A 406 11.25 -0.72 -12.97
CA ILE A 406 12.57 -1.22 -13.39
C ILE A 406 12.74 -2.70 -13.02
N ALA A 407 12.35 -3.10 -11.81
CA ALA A 407 12.44 -4.49 -11.37
C ALA A 407 11.62 -5.43 -12.26
N LEU A 408 10.39 -5.04 -12.60
CA LEU A 408 9.54 -5.82 -13.50
C LEU A 408 10.17 -5.90 -14.91
N GLU A 409 10.59 -4.78 -15.49
CA GLU A 409 11.22 -4.73 -16.81
C GLU A 409 12.48 -5.61 -16.89
N ARG A 410 13.35 -5.53 -15.88
CA ARG A 410 14.60 -6.29 -15.82
C ARG A 410 14.35 -7.78 -15.57
N SER A 411 13.35 -8.14 -14.78
CA SER A 411 12.94 -9.55 -14.58
C SER A 411 12.50 -10.23 -15.88
N ARG A 412 11.82 -9.51 -16.78
CA ARG A 412 11.41 -10.02 -18.10
C ARG A 412 12.64 -10.33 -18.96
N SER A 413 13.57 -9.38 -19.03
CA SER A 413 14.81 -9.52 -19.81
C SER A 413 15.64 -10.73 -19.38
N LEU A 414 15.66 -11.07 -18.09
CA LEU A 414 16.34 -12.26 -17.58
C LEU A 414 15.60 -13.55 -17.94
N SER A 415 14.27 -13.57 -17.82
CA SER A 415 13.46 -14.74 -18.19
C SER A 415 13.50 -15.08 -19.68
N ALA A 416 13.69 -14.07 -20.55
CA ALA A 416 13.81 -14.25 -22.00
C ALA A 416 15.16 -14.80 -22.45
N ILE A 417 16.19 -14.76 -21.60
CA ILE A 417 17.53 -15.30 -21.88
C ILE A 417 17.64 -16.76 -21.40
N GLN A 418 16.78 -17.18 -20.48
CA GLN A 418 16.74 -18.54 -19.92
C GLN A 418 15.78 -19.49 -20.68
N ARG A 419 15.02 -18.97 -21.64
CA ARG A 419 14.23 -19.73 -22.63
C ARG A 419 14.97 -19.74 -23.95
#